data_AF-A0A368H786-F1
#
_entry.id   AF-A0A368H786-F1
#
_cell.length_a   1.000
_cell.length_b   1.000
_cell.length_c   1.000
_cell.angle_alpha   90.00
_cell.angle_beta   90.00
_cell.angle_gamma   90.00
#
_symmetry.space_group_name_H-M   'P 1'
#
loop_
_entity.id
_entity.type
_entity.pdbx_description
1 polymer ?
#
loop_
_entity_poly.entity_id
_entity_poly.type
_entity_poly.pdbx_seq_one_letter_code
_entity_poly.pdbx_strand_id
1 'polypeptide(L)'
;MSKYNTKVYVLVSDTFKFEQECREDGIFVKVKSKFPYTGALYGLYDFFTCRIEPKESTEFGYLFPSPTASRNCSDSIRYQGDEMVLDVVLSTDGIEPLYFITADDLTYQAKCPIIGKTSTGSINGVDETKQ
;
A
#
# COMPACT_ATOMS: atom_id res chain seq x y z
N MET A 1 -24.52 5.95 0.65
CA MET A 1 -23.21 6.28 1.26
C MET A 1 -22.68 5.04 1.96
N SER A 2 -21.94 4.17 1.26
CA SER A 2 -21.36 2.97 1.89
C SER A 2 -19.84 3.15 2.00
N LYS A 3 -19.36 3.34 3.22
CA LYS A 3 -17.93 3.43 3.57
C LYS A 3 -17.39 2.01 3.71
N TYR A 4 -16.69 1.51 2.70
CA TYR A 4 -15.93 0.26 2.82
C TYR A 4 -14.48 0.58 3.20
N ASN A 5 -14.22 0.68 4.51
CA ASN A 5 -12.86 0.79 5.07
C ASN A 5 -12.28 -0.61 5.26
N THR A 6 -11.78 -1.23 4.19
CA THR A 6 -11.03 -2.49 4.29
C THR A 6 -9.65 -2.18 4.86
N LYS A 7 -9.48 -2.29 6.18
CA LYS A 7 -8.18 -2.22 6.84
C LYS A 7 -7.48 -3.57 6.74
N VAL A 8 -6.58 -3.72 5.77
CA VAL A 8 -5.68 -4.87 5.69
C VAL A 8 -4.49 -4.58 6.61
N TYR A 9 -4.25 -5.45 7.60
CA TYR A 9 -3.07 -5.38 8.47
C TYR A 9 -2.11 -6.48 8.05
N VAL A 10 -0.95 -6.12 7.50
CA VAL A 10 0.18 -7.04 7.34
C VAL A 10 1.16 -6.72 8.46
N LEU A 11 1.46 -7.72 9.30
CA LEU A 11 2.45 -7.60 10.38
C LEU A 11 3.84 -7.50 9.77
N VAL A 12 4.42 -6.31 9.75
CA VAL A 12 5.80 -6.12 9.28
C VAL A 12 6.57 -5.34 10.34
N SER A 13 7.24 -6.10 11.22
CA SER A 13 8.01 -5.72 12.42
C SER A 13 7.19 -5.33 13.67
N ASP A 14 7.76 -5.58 14.85
CA ASP A 14 7.23 -5.06 16.11
C ASP A 14 7.30 -3.53 16.18
N THR A 15 8.10 -2.87 15.33
CA THR A 15 8.40 -1.44 15.42
C THR A 15 7.47 -0.59 14.55
N PHE A 16 7.15 -1.06 13.36
CA PHE A 16 6.37 -0.34 12.36
C PHE A 16 5.05 -1.04 12.07
N LYS A 17 3.99 -0.24 11.91
CA LYS A 17 2.67 -0.74 11.52
C LYS A 17 2.21 0.00 10.27
N PHE A 18 1.90 -0.75 9.23
CA PHE A 18 1.35 -0.23 7.99
C PHE A 18 -0.18 -0.27 8.03
N GLU A 19 -0.80 0.79 7.52
CA GLU A 19 -2.23 0.91 7.25
C GLU A 19 -2.38 1.46 5.82
N GLN A 20 -3.41 1.02 5.09
CA GLN A 20 -3.72 1.54 3.77
C GLN A 20 -5.15 2.07 3.70
N GLU A 21 -5.36 3.04 2.82
CA GLU A 21 -6.67 3.57 2.46
C GLU A 21 -6.78 3.61 0.93
N CYS A 22 -7.79 2.94 0.40
CA CYS A 22 -8.07 2.93 -1.03
C CYS A 22 -8.86 4.17 -1.41
N ARG A 23 -8.33 4.95 -2.35
CA ARG A 23 -8.96 6.17 -2.87
C ARG A 23 -9.17 6.05 -4.37
N GLU A 24 -10.06 6.87 -4.92
CA GLU A 24 -10.30 6.92 -6.38
C GLU A 24 -9.04 7.37 -7.14
N ASP A 25 -8.25 8.23 -6.53
CA ASP A 25 -7.03 8.81 -7.10
C ASP A 25 -5.76 8.03 -6.77
N GLY A 26 -5.82 6.93 -5.99
CA GLY A 26 -4.65 6.15 -5.63
C GLY A 26 -4.77 5.33 -4.34
N ILE A 27 -3.63 4.94 -3.80
CA ILE A 27 -3.53 4.20 -2.53
C ILE A 27 -2.74 5.06 -1.53
N PHE A 28 -3.38 5.44 -0.43
CA PHE A 28 -2.70 6.11 0.67
C PHE A 28 -2.14 5.08 1.63
N VAL A 29 -0.83 5.09 1.85
CA VAL A 29 -0.17 4.21 2.82
C VAL A 29 0.30 5.04 4.00
N LYS A 30 -0.13 4.63 5.20
CA LYS A 30 0.24 5.23 6.48
C LYS A 30 1.12 4.27 7.26
N VAL A 31 2.17 4.80 7.87
CA VAL A 31 3.08 4.06 8.74
C VAL A 31 3.05 4.68 10.12
N LYS A 32 2.88 3.85 11.14
CA LYS A 32 3.02 4.21 12.55
C LYS A 32 4.25 3.50 13.10
N SER A 33 5.17 4.27 13.67
CA SER A 33 6.38 3.76 14.32
C SER A 33 6.25 3.86 15.83
N LYS A 34 6.81 2.89 16.56
CA LYS A 34 6.94 2.95 18.03
C LYS A 34 7.88 4.06 18.51
N PHE A 35 8.86 4.43 17.69
CA PHE A 35 9.87 5.45 18.00
C PHE A 35 9.97 6.49 16.88
N PRO A 36 10.46 7.72 17.15
CA PRO A 36 10.71 8.70 16.09
C PRO A 36 11.55 8.11 14.98
N TYR A 37 11.05 8.20 13.75
CA TYR A 37 11.69 7.66 12.56
C TYR A 37 12.16 8.79 11.64
N THR A 38 13.39 8.64 11.15
CA THR A 38 14.00 9.46 10.10
C THR A 38 14.51 8.51 9.01
N GLY A 39 14.07 8.70 7.78
CA GLY A 39 14.41 7.80 6.66
C GLY A 39 13.54 8.07 5.45
N ALA A 40 13.22 7.04 4.66
CA ALA A 40 12.38 7.15 3.48
C ALA A 40 11.25 6.11 3.41
N LEU A 41 10.11 6.52 2.85
CA LEU A 41 9.02 5.63 2.43
C LEU A 41 8.80 5.86 0.94
N TYR A 42 8.88 4.80 0.11
CA TYR A 42 8.87 4.96 -1.33
C TYR A 42 8.26 3.76 -2.09
N GLY A 43 7.87 3.99 -3.33
CA GLY A 43 7.34 2.96 -4.23
C GLY A 43 8.48 2.14 -4.82
N LEU A 44 8.36 0.81 -4.78
CA LEU A 44 9.40 -0.13 -5.21
C LEU A 44 9.91 0.13 -6.64
N TYR A 45 9.02 0.50 -7.57
CA TYR A 45 9.33 0.61 -9.00
C TYR A 45 9.47 2.05 -9.50
N ASP A 46 9.28 3.07 -8.66
CA ASP A 46 9.37 4.49 -9.04
C ASP A 46 9.85 5.36 -7.87
N PHE A 47 10.99 5.00 -7.29
CA PHE A 47 11.48 5.63 -6.06
C PHE A 47 11.76 7.14 -6.20
N PHE A 48 12.20 7.59 -7.38
CA PHE A 48 12.62 8.97 -7.60
C PHE A 48 11.48 9.96 -7.52
N THR A 49 10.33 9.57 -8.07
CA THR A 49 9.16 10.45 -8.11
C THR A 49 8.14 10.09 -7.04
N CYS A 50 8.32 8.94 -6.37
CA CYS A 50 7.35 8.36 -5.47
C CYS A 50 7.90 8.08 -4.07
N ARG A 51 8.28 9.14 -3.35
CA ARG A 51 8.83 9.03 -2.01
C ARG A 51 8.45 10.18 -1.07
N ILE A 52 8.55 9.89 0.21
CA ILE A 52 8.64 10.88 1.28
C ILE A 52 9.82 10.58 2.18
N GLU A 53 10.32 11.61 2.85
CA GLU A 53 11.44 11.52 3.79
C GLU A 53 10.98 12.06 5.15
N PRO A 54 10.33 11.22 6.00
CA PRO A 54 9.96 11.62 7.34
C PRO A 54 11.20 11.98 8.15
N LYS A 55 11.07 12.95 9.05
CA LYS A 55 12.12 13.37 9.99
C LYS A 55 11.54 13.39 11.39
N GLU A 56 12.14 12.63 12.29
CA GLU A 56 11.77 12.50 13.70
C GLU A 56 10.25 12.30 13.91
N SER A 57 9.64 11.46 13.06
CA SER A 57 8.19 11.30 12.98
C SER A 57 7.76 9.91 13.43
N THR A 58 6.76 9.82 14.31
CA THR A 58 6.16 8.54 14.73
C THR A 58 4.98 8.12 13.85
N GLU A 59 4.46 9.04 13.04
CA GLU A 59 3.38 8.77 12.11
C GLU A 59 3.60 9.57 10.83
N PHE A 60 3.54 8.89 9.69
CA PHE A 60 3.74 9.48 8.38
C PHE A 60 2.97 8.67 7.34
N GLY A 61 2.75 9.24 6.17
CA GLY A 61 2.07 8.53 5.09
C GLY A 61 2.15 9.27 3.78
N TYR A 62 1.95 8.53 2.69
CA TYR A 62 2.07 9.04 1.34
C TYR A 62 0.95 8.49 0.46
N LEU A 63 0.40 9.37 -0.38
CA LEU A 63 -0.57 8.99 -1.40
C LEU A 63 0.20 8.61 -2.65
N PHE A 64 0.13 7.33 -3.00
CA PHE A 64 0.64 6.80 -4.26
C PHE A 64 -0.48 6.96 -5.29
N PRO A 65 -0.38 7.90 -6.25
CA PRO A 65 -1.45 8.15 -7.19
C PRO A 65 -1.59 6.99 -8.17
N SER A 66 -2.83 6.73 -8.62
CA SER A 66 -3.09 5.77 -9.67
C SER A 66 -2.51 6.26 -11.02
N PRO A 67 -2.15 5.35 -11.95
CA PRO A 67 -1.65 5.73 -13.28
C PRO A 67 -2.62 6.60 -14.07
N THR A 68 -3.92 6.50 -13.77
CA THR A 68 -4.97 7.33 -14.37
C THR A 68 -5.04 8.74 -13.78
N ALA A 69 -4.57 8.95 -12.54
CA ALA A 69 -4.55 10.24 -11.88
C ALA A 69 -3.25 11.02 -12.11
N SER A 70 -2.11 10.34 -12.27
CA SER A 70 -0.80 10.97 -12.44
C SER A 70 0.19 10.07 -13.19
N ARG A 71 1.09 10.69 -13.96
CA ARG A 71 2.27 10.03 -14.55
C ARG A 71 3.47 9.97 -13.61
N ASN A 72 3.49 10.78 -12.55
CA ASN A 72 4.46 10.67 -11.47
C ASN A 72 3.97 9.58 -10.53
N CYS A 73 4.85 8.66 -10.08
CA CYS A 73 4.53 7.41 -9.36
C CYS A 73 3.85 6.32 -10.18
N SER A 74 3.59 6.49 -11.49
CA SER A 74 2.67 5.61 -12.22
C SER A 74 3.13 4.14 -12.26
N ASP A 75 4.43 3.90 -12.21
CA ASP A 75 4.97 2.54 -12.26
C ASP A 75 4.89 1.83 -10.90
N SER A 76 4.57 2.55 -9.83
CA SER A 76 4.42 2.00 -8.47
C SER A 76 3.12 1.20 -8.30
N ILE A 77 2.06 1.52 -9.05
CA ILE A 77 0.76 0.82 -8.95
C ILE A 77 0.52 -0.02 -10.20
N ARG A 78 0.29 -1.31 -10.00
CA ARG A 78 -0.02 -2.28 -11.05
C ARG A 78 -1.45 -2.74 -10.94
N TYR A 79 -2.15 -2.83 -12.07
CA TYR A 79 -3.46 -3.45 -12.14
C TYR A 79 -3.31 -4.97 -12.29
N GLN A 80 -3.84 -5.74 -11.34
CA GLN A 80 -3.89 -7.19 -11.35
C GLN A 80 -5.36 -7.64 -11.28
N GLY A 81 -5.93 -7.98 -12.43
CA GLY A 81 -7.36 -8.33 -12.52
C GLY A 81 -8.25 -7.16 -12.12
N ASP A 82 -8.93 -7.31 -10.97
CA ASP A 82 -9.83 -6.30 -10.42
C ASP A 82 -9.24 -5.56 -9.21
N GLU A 83 -7.92 -5.70 -8.98
CA GLU A 83 -7.18 -5.03 -7.91
C GLU A 83 -6.08 -4.11 -8.46
N MET A 84 -5.85 -3.01 -7.76
CA MET A 84 -4.63 -2.21 -7.80
C MET A 84 -3.69 -2.75 -6.74
N VAL A 85 -2.46 -3.06 -7.13
CA VAL A 85 -1.40 -3.59 -6.27
C VAL A 85 -0.25 -2.60 -6.25
N LEU A 86 0.19 -2.24 -5.05
CA LEU A 86 1.30 -1.33 -4.80
C LEU A 86 2.31 -2.01 -3.87
N ASP A 87 3.57 -2.07 -4.29
CA ASP A 87 4.68 -2.50 -3.44
C ASP A 87 5.41 -1.27 -2.91
N VAL A 88 5.40 -1.09 -1.58
CA VAL A 88 6.03 0.02 -0.87
C VAL A 88 7.22 -0.49 -0.07
N VAL A 89 8.26 0.32 0.01
CA VAL A 89 9.45 0.06 0.82
C VAL A 89 9.58 1.15 1.89
N LEU A 90 9.84 0.74 3.11
CA LEU A 90 10.32 1.59 4.20
C LEU A 90 11.79 1.28 4.43
N SER A 91 12.67 2.25 4.19
CA SER A 91 14.10 2.08 4.45
C SER A 91 14.36 2.10 5.95
N THR A 92 15.06 1.10 6.48
CA THR A 92 15.42 1.08 7.92
C THR A 92 16.91 1.03 8.18
N ASP A 93 17.70 0.89 7.13
CA ASP A 93 19.16 0.86 7.16
C ASP A 93 19.82 2.25 7.26
N GLY A 94 19.04 3.33 7.13
CA GLY A 94 19.54 4.70 7.15
C GLY A 94 20.40 5.05 5.93
N ILE A 95 20.39 4.20 4.90
CA ILE A 95 21.05 4.48 3.63
C ILE A 95 20.09 5.36 2.82
N GLU A 96 20.58 6.52 2.37
CA GLU A 96 19.82 7.36 1.46
C GLU A 96 19.39 6.51 0.27
N PRO A 97 18.10 6.46 -0.11
CA PRO A 97 17.57 5.56 -1.13
C PRO A 97 18.18 5.89 -2.49
N LEU A 98 19.36 5.35 -2.73
CA LEU A 98 20.17 5.48 -3.92
C LEU A 98 20.10 4.15 -4.66
N TYR A 99 18.91 3.82 -5.17
CA TYR A 99 18.67 2.80 -6.20
C TYR A 99 18.53 1.33 -5.77
N PHE A 100 18.72 0.98 -4.49
CA PHE A 100 18.66 -0.43 -4.07
C PHE A 100 17.96 -0.59 -2.73
N ILE A 101 17.28 -1.72 -2.60
CA ILE A 101 16.64 -2.18 -1.36
C ILE A 101 17.63 -3.11 -0.67
N THR A 102 17.79 -2.95 0.63
CA THR A 102 18.65 -3.82 1.42
C THR A 102 17.84 -4.90 2.14
N ALA A 103 18.53 -5.88 2.73
CA ALA A 103 17.87 -6.93 3.49
C ALA A 103 17.18 -6.42 4.77
N ASP A 104 17.56 -5.23 5.24
CA ASP A 104 17.02 -4.60 6.44
C ASP A 104 15.76 -3.76 6.14
N ASP A 105 15.49 -3.48 4.87
CA ASP A 105 14.32 -2.70 4.47
C ASP A 105 13.02 -3.50 4.62
N LEU A 106 11.95 -2.79 5.01
CA LEU A 106 10.63 -3.41 5.15
C LEU A 106 9.81 -3.17 3.89
N THR A 107 9.35 -4.26 3.27
CA THR A 107 8.43 -4.20 2.13
C THR A 107 6.98 -4.42 2.58
N TYR A 108 6.07 -3.61 2.08
CA TYR A 108 4.63 -3.71 2.32
C TYR A 108 3.87 -3.71 0.99
N GLN A 109 3.04 -4.73 0.76
CA GLN A 109 2.18 -4.80 -0.42
C GLN A 109 0.76 -4.33 -0.07
N ALA A 110 0.35 -3.20 -0.65
CA ALA A 110 -1.00 -2.69 -0.55
C ALA A 110 -1.86 -3.20 -1.71
N LYS A 111 -3.11 -3.59 -1.41
CA LYS A 111 -4.08 -4.04 -2.43
C LYS A 111 -5.40 -3.31 -2.29
N CYS A 112 -5.88 -2.72 -3.38
CA CYS A 112 -7.13 -1.98 -3.41
C CYS A 112 -8.02 -2.45 -4.56
N PRO A 113 -9.31 -2.74 -4.33
CA PRO A 113 -10.22 -3.07 -5.42
C PRO A 113 -10.41 -1.87 -6.36
N ILE A 114 -10.51 -2.13 -7.66
CA ILE A 114 -10.80 -1.09 -8.66
C ILE A 114 -12.28 -0.70 -8.53
N ILE A 115 -12.53 0.56 -8.17
CA ILE A 115 -13.89 1.10 -8.01
C ILE A 115 -14.61 1.04 -9.36
N GLY A 116 -15.75 0.36 -9.42
CA GLY A 116 -16.57 0.19 -10.63
C GLY A 116 -16.70 -1.24 -11.16
N LYS A 117 -15.94 -2.21 -10.62
CA LYS A 117 -16.18 -3.64 -10.85
C LYS A 117 -16.62 -4.31 -9.56
N THR A 118 -17.94 -4.43 -9.38
CA THR A 118 -18.50 -5.38 -8.41
C THR A 118 -18.01 -6.76 -8.78
N SER A 119 -17.30 -7.43 -7.86
CA SER A 119 -17.05 -8.86 -7.91
C SER A 119 -18.36 -9.60 -8.15
N THR A 120 -18.62 -10.03 -9.38
CA THR A 120 -19.67 -11.00 -9.68
C THR A 120 -19.29 -12.30 -9.00
N GLY A 121 -20.02 -12.64 -7.94
CA GLY A 121 -19.75 -13.78 -7.08
C GLY A 121 -19.88 -15.13 -7.80
N SER A 122 -19.31 -16.14 -7.17
CA SER A 122 -19.73 -17.53 -7.33
C SER A 122 -20.04 -18.09 -5.95
N ILE A 123 -21.30 -17.90 -5.54
CA ILE A 123 -21.95 -18.71 -4.52
C ILE A 123 -22.53 -19.90 -5.27
N ASN A 124 -21.93 -21.08 -5.13
CA ASN A 124 -22.62 -22.34 -5.46
C ASN A 124 -22.86 -23.08 -4.14
N GLY A 125 -23.92 -22.69 -3.43
CA GLY A 125 -24.56 -23.50 -2.42
C GLY A 125 -25.82 -24.08 -3.04
N VAL A 126 -25.75 -25.33 -3.51
CA VAL A 126 -26.94 -26.10 -3.88
C VAL A 126 -27.59 -26.61 -2.60
N ASP A 127 -28.86 -26.25 -2.45
CA ASP A 127 -29.82 -26.69 -1.45
C ASP A 127 -30.12 -28.20 -1.61
N GLU A 128 -29.96 -28.98 -0.54
CA GLU A 128 -30.57 -30.30 -0.40
C GLU A 128 -31.50 -30.27 0.82
N THR A 129 -32.77 -29.98 0.54
CA THR A 129 -33.89 -30.28 1.43
C THR A 129 -34.09 -31.80 1.43
N LYS A 130 -33.78 -32.48 2.55
CA LYS A 130 -33.99 -33.91 2.73
C LYS A 130 -35.32 -34.16 3.44
N GLN A 131 -36.21 -34.88 2.74
CA GLN A 131 -37.45 -35.47 3.25
C GLN A 131 -37.17 -36.81 3.94
#